data_AF-A0A167FJF0-F1
#
_entry.id   AF-A0A167FJF0-F1
#
_cell.length_a   1.000
_cell.length_b   1.000
_cell.length_c   1.000
_cell.angle_alpha   90.00
_cell.angle_beta   90.00
_cell.angle_gamma   90.00
#
_symmetry.space_group_name_H-M   'P 1'
#
loop_
_entity.id
_entity.type
_entity.pdbx_description
1 polymer ?
#
loop_
_entity_poly.entity_id
_entity_poly.type
_entity_poly.pdbx_seq_one_letter_code
_entity_poly.pdbx_strand_id
1 'polypeptide(L)'
;MSTTSGNTTNPAQMVQQMHQQIAALTAQVQALQANPGGGATHAIPKFPKPEAFDGTKGSVCTFLTQAKAYLKVNTAINREPSKILYIRNLLTGKAMEWWELTLRDYLNNEEPKAETT
;
A
#
# COMPACT_ATOMS: atom_id res chain seq x y z
N MET A 1 41.69 33.17 -44.06
CA MET A 1 41.51 31.91 -44.80
C MET A 1 40.87 30.92 -43.84
N SER A 2 39.59 30.59 -44.02
CA SER A 2 38.81 29.82 -43.06
C SER A 2 38.53 28.42 -43.63
N THR A 3 39.16 27.39 -43.06
CA THR A 3 38.76 26.00 -43.28
C THR A 3 37.98 25.53 -42.06
N THR A 4 36.68 25.81 -42.04
CA THR A 4 35.75 25.19 -41.10
C THR A 4 35.38 23.82 -41.65
N SER A 5 36.07 22.78 -41.17
CA SER A 5 35.70 21.39 -41.45
C SER A 5 34.34 21.09 -40.83
N GLY A 6 33.35 20.80 -41.67
CA GLY A 6 32.02 20.39 -41.26
C GLY A 6 32.09 19.08 -40.50
N ASN A 7 31.69 19.11 -39.22
CA ASN A 7 31.49 17.91 -38.44
C ASN A 7 30.12 17.32 -38.82
N THR A 8 30.06 16.57 -39.91
CA THR A 8 28.86 15.81 -40.28
C THR A 8 28.67 14.68 -39.30
N THR A 9 27.90 14.94 -38.24
CA THR A 9 27.33 13.90 -37.36
C THR A 9 26.48 12.99 -38.24
N ASN A 10 27.01 11.80 -38.53
CA ASN A 10 26.38 10.85 -39.43
C ASN A 10 25.11 10.29 -38.74
N PRO A 11 23.92 10.43 -39.34
CA PRO A 11 22.67 9.95 -38.74
C PRO A 11 22.71 8.44 -38.43
N ALA A 12 23.48 7.66 -39.20
CA ALA A 12 23.68 6.24 -38.93
C ALA A 12 24.38 5.98 -37.58
N GLN A 13 25.32 6.83 -37.18
CA GLN A 13 26.02 6.70 -35.90
C GLN A 13 25.13 7.09 -34.72
N MET A 14 24.31 8.13 -34.88
CA MET A 14 23.33 8.54 -33.86
C MET A 14 22.28 7.46 -33.63
N VAL A 15 21.78 6.83 -34.71
CA VAL A 15 20.84 5.72 -34.63
C VAL A 15 21.48 4.51 -33.94
N GLN A 16 22.73 4.17 -34.25
CA GLN A 16 23.44 3.08 -33.56
C GLN A 16 23.62 3.34 -32.07
N GLN A 17 23.98 4.57 -31.68
CA GLN A 17 24.11 4.94 -30.27
C GLN A 17 22.78 4.85 -29.53
N MET A 18 21.68 5.23 -30.17
CA MET A 18 20.33 5.13 -29.59
C MET A 18 19.91 3.66 -29.37
N HIS A 19 20.21 2.77 -30.32
CA HIS A 19 19.92 1.34 -30.16
C HIS A 19 20.70 0.72 -29.00
N GLN A 20 21.97 1.11 -28.83
CA GLN A 20 22.80 0.65 -27.71
C GLN A 20 22.23 1.12 -26.36
N GLN A 21 21.74 2.35 -26.28
CA GLN A 21 21.08 2.88 -25.07
C GLN A 21 19.79 2.13 -24.75
N ILE A 22 18.96 1.84 -25.76
CA ILE A 22 17.72 1.06 -25.58
C ILE A 22 18.03 -0.34 -25.08
N ALA A 23 19.03 -1.01 -25.67
CA ALA A 23 19.43 -2.36 -25.25
C ALA A 23 19.92 -2.37 -23.79
N ALA A 24 20.75 -1.38 -23.41
CA ALA A 24 21.25 -1.24 -22.04
C ALA A 24 20.12 -0.98 -21.03
N LEU A 25 19.16 -0.10 -21.38
CA LEU A 25 18.03 0.22 -20.51
C LEU A 25 17.08 -0.98 -20.37
N THR A 26 16.83 -1.70 -21.46
CA THR A 26 16.00 -2.90 -21.44
C THR A 26 16.61 -4.00 -20.57
N ALA A 27 17.92 -4.21 -20.65
CA ALA A 27 18.64 -5.15 -19.79
C ALA A 27 18.58 -4.74 -18.30
N GLN A 28 18.67 -3.44 -18.00
CA GLN A 28 18.55 -2.93 -16.64
C GLN A 28 17.13 -3.13 -16.08
N VAL A 29 16.09 -2.86 -16.87
CA VAL A 29 14.70 -3.10 -16.46
C VAL A 29 14.44 -4.59 -16.24
N GLN A 30 14.94 -5.47 -17.11
CA GLN A 30 14.85 -6.92 -16.90
C GLN A 30 15.59 -7.39 -15.66
N ALA A 31 16.79 -6.86 -15.38
CA ALA A 31 17.53 -7.20 -14.17
C ALA A 31 16.81 -6.75 -12.89
N LEU A 32 16.19 -5.56 -12.92
CA LEU A 32 15.38 -5.05 -11.80
C LEU A 32 14.08 -5.87 -11.62
N GLN A 33 13.43 -6.28 -12.71
CA GLN A 33 12.23 -7.12 -12.65
C GLN A 33 12.54 -8.56 -12.23
N ALA A 34 13.71 -9.10 -12.60
CA ALA A 34 14.16 -10.44 -12.24
C ALA A 34 14.65 -10.54 -10.78
N ASN A 35 14.97 -9.42 -10.14
CA ASN A 35 15.37 -9.38 -8.73
C ASN A 35 14.43 -8.51 -7.88
N PRO A 36 13.18 -8.94 -7.64
CA PRO A 36 12.24 -8.22 -6.78
C PRO A 36 12.66 -8.19 -5.30
N GLY A 37 13.79 -8.82 -4.92
CA GLY A 37 14.26 -8.94 -3.53
C GLY A 37 15.59 -8.22 -3.21
N GLY A 38 16.15 -7.42 -4.13
CA GLY A 38 17.47 -6.81 -3.98
C GLY A 38 17.51 -5.46 -3.26
N GLY A 39 16.36 -4.85 -2.96
CA GLY A 39 16.28 -3.81 -1.94
C GLY A 39 16.14 -4.51 -0.60
N ALA A 40 16.93 -4.15 0.40
CA ALA A 40 16.61 -4.47 1.77
C ALA A 40 15.26 -3.80 2.11
N THR A 41 14.16 -4.42 1.70
CA THR A 41 12.88 -4.23 2.34
C THR A 41 13.18 -4.61 3.77
N HIS A 42 13.34 -3.63 4.65
CA HIS A 42 13.17 -3.87 6.07
C HIS A 42 11.82 -4.57 6.15
N ALA A 43 11.85 -5.89 6.26
CA ALA A 43 10.66 -6.71 6.26
C ALA A 43 9.93 -6.23 7.50
N ILE A 44 8.92 -5.40 7.29
CA ILE A 44 8.14 -4.82 8.37
C ILE A 44 7.72 -6.03 9.19
N PRO A 45 8.14 -6.11 10.48
CA PRO A 45 7.85 -7.28 11.30
C PRO A 45 6.38 -7.58 11.15
N LYS A 46 6.05 -8.80 10.70
CA LYS A 46 4.68 -9.22 10.44
C LYS A 46 3.94 -9.09 11.78
N PHE A 47 3.27 -7.95 11.98
CA PHE A 47 2.57 -7.71 13.23
C PHE A 47 1.46 -8.75 13.31
N PRO A 48 1.40 -9.52 14.40
CA PRO A 48 0.39 -10.56 14.52
C PRO A 48 -0.98 -9.92 14.39
N LYS A 49 -1.86 -10.58 13.64
CA LYS A 49 -3.26 -10.16 13.55
C LYS A 49 -3.85 -10.15 14.96
N PRO A 50 -4.57 -9.08 15.37
CA PRO A 50 -5.17 -9.04 16.69
C PRO A 50 -6.15 -10.20 16.88
N GLU A 51 -6.22 -10.69 18.11
CA GLU A 51 -7.16 -11.75 18.48
C GLU A 51 -8.61 -11.25 18.43
N ALA A 52 -9.54 -12.18 18.18
CA ALA A 52 -10.96 -11.87 18.23
C ALA A 52 -11.39 -11.55 19.68
N PHE A 53 -12.29 -10.59 19.84
CA PHE A 53 -12.78 -10.14 21.14
C PHE A 53 -14.26 -10.44 21.31
N ASP A 54 -14.60 -11.28 22.29
CA ASP A 54 -15.96 -11.78 22.53
C ASP A 54 -16.79 -10.92 23.50
N GLY A 55 -16.13 -9.97 24.19
CA GLY A 55 -16.75 -9.14 25.22
C GLY A 55 -16.74 -9.73 26.63
N THR A 56 -16.15 -10.91 26.85
CA THR A 56 -16.18 -11.60 28.16
C THR A 56 -14.80 -11.87 28.75
N LYS A 57 -13.78 -12.07 27.91
CA LYS A 57 -12.40 -12.36 28.35
C LYS A 57 -11.43 -11.29 27.85
N GLY A 58 -10.49 -10.91 28.73
CA GLY A 58 -9.46 -9.93 28.43
C GLY A 58 -9.94 -8.48 28.59
N SER A 59 -9.04 -7.55 28.26
CA SER A 59 -9.31 -6.11 28.36
C SER A 59 -9.58 -5.53 26.97
N VAL A 60 -10.69 -4.80 26.83
CA VAL A 60 -11.01 -4.01 25.63
C VAL A 60 -9.84 -3.09 25.26
N CYS A 61 -9.16 -2.51 26.25
CA CYS A 61 -8.02 -1.63 26.04
C CYS A 61 -6.87 -2.36 25.34
N THR A 62 -6.59 -3.60 25.74
CA THR A 62 -5.55 -4.44 25.11
C THR A 62 -5.92 -4.78 23.67
N PHE A 63 -7.16 -5.19 23.42
CA PHE A 63 -7.67 -5.45 22.07
C PHE A 63 -7.52 -4.22 21.16
N LEU A 64 -8.00 -3.05 21.61
CA LEU A 64 -7.91 -1.81 20.85
C LEU A 64 -6.47 -1.37 20.59
N THR A 65 -5.57 -1.58 21.57
CA THR A 65 -4.15 -1.27 21.42
C THR A 65 -3.51 -2.14 20.34
N GLN A 66 -3.78 -3.45 20.35
CA GLN A 66 -3.28 -4.37 19.33
C GLN A 66 -3.87 -4.05 17.94
N ALA A 67 -5.16 -3.77 17.86
CA ALA A 67 -5.83 -3.38 16.62
C ALA A 67 -5.23 -2.10 16.04
N LYS A 68 -5.01 -1.07 16.86
CA LYS A 68 -4.39 0.19 16.44
C LYS A 68 -2.95 -0.02 15.96
N ALA A 69 -2.16 -0.83 16.66
CA ALA A 69 -0.81 -1.15 16.23
C ALA A 69 -0.81 -1.89 14.88
N TYR A 70 -1.70 -2.87 14.71
CA TYR A 70 -1.84 -3.61 13.45
C TYR A 70 -2.23 -2.70 12.28
N LEU A 71 -3.24 -1.83 12.45
CA LEU A 71 -3.67 -0.90 11.40
C LEU A 71 -2.59 0.13 11.04
N LYS A 72 -1.76 0.55 11.99
CA LYS A 72 -0.66 1.48 11.72
C LYS A 72 0.43 0.84 10.85
N VAL A 73 0.60 -0.47 10.97
CA VAL A 73 1.60 -1.25 10.24
C VAL A 73 1.04 -1.75 8.91
N ASN A 74 -0.26 -2.09 8.87
CA ASN A 74 -0.93 -2.57 7.68
C ASN A 74 -1.45 -1.41 6.81
N THR A 75 -0.58 -0.92 5.93
CA THR A 75 -0.90 0.17 5.00
C THR A 75 -1.89 -0.20 3.91
N ALA A 76 -2.23 -1.49 3.74
CA ALA A 76 -3.25 -1.92 2.78
C ALA A 76 -4.66 -1.45 3.16
N ILE A 77 -4.90 -1.23 4.47
CA ILE A 77 -6.18 -0.72 4.99
C ILE A 77 -6.03 0.78 5.26
N ASN A 78 -6.00 1.57 4.19
CA ASN A 78 -5.71 3.00 4.27
C ASN A 78 -6.94 3.89 4.51
N ARG A 79 -8.14 3.46 4.11
CA ARG A 79 -9.40 4.20 4.31
C ARG A 79 -9.94 4.01 5.72
N GLU A 80 -10.36 5.10 6.34
CA GLU A 80 -10.92 5.11 7.71
C GLU A 80 -12.15 4.20 7.87
N PRO A 81 -13.14 4.24 6.95
CA PRO A 81 -14.22 3.26 6.91
C PRO A 81 -13.75 1.80 6.95
N SER A 82 -12.76 1.47 6.14
CA SER A 82 -12.24 0.10 6.02
C SER A 82 -11.54 -0.36 7.30
N LYS A 83 -10.89 0.55 8.03
CA LYS A 83 -10.30 0.27 9.34
C LYS A 83 -11.36 -0.12 10.37
N ILE A 84 -12.47 0.63 10.41
CA ILE A 84 -13.59 0.36 11.33
C ILE A 84 -14.22 -1.01 11.01
N LEU A 85 -14.51 -1.26 9.72
CA LEU A 85 -15.08 -2.54 9.30
C LEU A 85 -14.15 -3.73 9.60
N TYR A 86 -12.84 -3.53 9.45
CA TYR A 86 -11.85 -4.56 9.79
C TYR A 86 -11.85 -4.89 11.28
N ILE A 87 -11.78 -3.88 12.16
CA ILE A 87 -11.80 -4.09 13.62
C ILE A 87 -13.12 -4.74 14.04
N ARG A 88 -14.24 -4.30 13.46
CA ARG A 88 -15.56 -4.91 13.71
C ARG A 88 -15.57 -6.41 13.41
N ASN A 89 -14.88 -6.85 12.34
CA ASN A 89 -14.82 -8.28 12.01
C ASN A 89 -14.02 -9.12 13.01
N LEU A 90 -13.30 -8.47 13.94
CA LEU A 90 -12.64 -9.14 15.06
C LEU A 90 -13.53 -9.21 16.31
N LEU A 91 -14.68 -8.51 16.33
CA LEU A 91 -15.65 -8.65 17.41
C LEU A 91 -16.46 -9.93 17.21
N THR A 92 -16.68 -10.66 18.30
CA THR A 92 -17.49 -11.88 18.33
C THR A 92 -18.41 -11.88 19.55
N GLY A 93 -19.31 -12.86 19.65
CA GLY A 93 -20.17 -13.05 20.82
C GLY A 93 -20.93 -11.78 21.23
N LYS A 94 -20.89 -11.47 22.54
CA LYS A 94 -21.60 -10.32 23.12
C LYS A 94 -21.07 -8.98 22.62
N ALA A 95 -19.78 -8.87 22.32
CA ALA A 95 -19.20 -7.64 21.78
C ALA A 95 -19.76 -7.34 20.38
N MET A 96 -19.94 -8.38 19.54
CA MET A 96 -20.55 -8.22 18.22
C MET A 96 -22.03 -7.90 18.33
N GLU A 97 -22.78 -8.55 19.23
CA GLU A 97 -24.20 -8.26 19.48
C GLU A 97 -24.41 -6.79 19.88
N TRP A 98 -23.56 -6.27 20.78
CA TRP A 98 -23.61 -4.87 21.19
C TRP A 98 -23.33 -3.89 20.03
N TRP A 99 -22.39 -4.24 19.15
CA TRP A 99 -21.99 -3.37 18.02
C TRP A 99 -22.92 -3.48 16.80
N GLU A 100 -23.74 -4.53 16.74
CA GLU A 100 -24.53 -4.88 15.56
C GLU A 100 -25.47 -3.76 15.11
N LEU A 101 -26.14 -3.10 16.06
CA LEU A 101 -27.06 -2.00 15.78
C LEU A 101 -26.35 -0.80 15.14
N THR A 102 -25.22 -0.39 15.71
CA THR A 102 -24.38 0.70 15.18
C THR A 102 -23.88 0.38 13.78
N LEU A 103 -23.50 -0.88 13.54
CA LEU A 103 -23.05 -1.28 12.23
C LEU A 103 -24.17 -1.29 11.21
N ARG A 104 -25.36 -1.79 11.56
CA ARG A 104 -26.51 -1.76 10.65
C ARG A 104 -26.83 -0.34 10.25
N ASP A 105 -26.82 0.58 11.20
CA ASP A 105 -27.00 2.01 10.92
C ASP A 105 -25.93 2.53 9.96
N TYR A 106 -24.65 2.24 10.23
CA TYR A 106 -23.53 2.62 9.35
C TYR A 106 -23.63 2.05 7.92
N LEU A 107 -24.15 0.83 7.75
CA LEU A 107 -24.29 0.19 6.44
C LEU A 107 -25.54 0.66 5.67
N ASN A 108 -26.58 1.09 6.38
CA ASN A 108 -27.85 1.50 5.79
C ASN A 108 -27.91 2.99 5.46
N ASN A 109 -27.05 3.80 6.08
CA ASN A 109 -26.98 5.23 5.83
C ASN A 109 -25.79 5.55 4.90
N GLU A 110 -26.04 6.27 3.80
CA GLU A 110 -24.95 6.78 2.96
C GLU A 110 -24.11 7.78 3.76
N GLU A 111 -22.78 7.70 3.64
CA GLU A 111 -21.89 8.66 4.30
C GLU A 111 -22.35 10.08 3.97
N PRO A 112 -22.52 10.97 4.96
CA PRO A 112 -22.90 12.35 4.68
C PRO A 112 -21.87 12.91 3.71
N LYS A 113 -22.33 13.26 2.50
CA LYS A 113 -21.49 13.87 1.47
C LYS A 113 -20.75 15.00 2.15
N ALA A 114 -19.43 14.89 2.24
CA ALA A 114 -18.59 15.94 2.77
C ALA A 114 -18.96 17.22 2.01
N GLU A 115 -19.63 18.14 2.70
CA GLU A 115 -19.96 19.45 2.15
C GLU A 115 -18.63 20.11 1.79
N THR A 116 -18.40 20.20 0.48
CA THR A 116 -17.28 20.93 -0.09
C THR A 116 -17.66 22.40 0.01
N THR A 117 -17.21 23.06 1.07
CA THR A 117 -17.21 24.52 1.19
C THR A 117 -15.77 25.01 1.12
#